data_AF-X1CZ50-F1
#
_entry.id   AF-X1CZ50-F1
#
_cell.length_a   1.000
_cell.length_b   1.000
_cell.length_c   1.000
_cell.angle_alpha   90.00
_cell.angle_beta   90.00
_cell.angle_gamma   90.00
#
_symmetry.space_group_name_H-M   'P 1'
#
loop_
_entity.id
_entity.type
_entity.pdbx_description
1 polymer ?
#
loop_
_entity_poly.entity_id
_entity_poly.type
_entity_poly.pdbx_seq_one_letter_code
_entity_poly.pdbx_strand_id
1 'polypeptide(L)'
;IPPISDMGLIQMTRKRTREPLTRILCEPCYYCEGEGYIISKQSTCYTIFREILRESRDMNGIRLTLRVNPQIAELLHGEENHLIAALEQTIGKQIVIYPNTTYHLEEFDIFEIYKD
;
A
#
# COMPACT_ATOMS: atom_id res chain seq x y z
N ILE A 1 34.81 0.33 -25.17
CA ILE A 1 33.33 0.25 -25.28
C ILE A 1 33.04 -0.82 -26.30
N PRO A 2 32.38 -1.93 -25.93
CA PRO A 2 31.95 -2.96 -26.88
C PRO A 2 30.96 -2.41 -27.94
N PRO A 3 30.82 -3.08 -29.09
CA PRO A 3 29.83 -2.75 -30.10
C PRO A 3 28.38 -2.92 -29.57
N ILE A 4 27.43 -2.32 -30.30
CA ILE A 4 25.98 -2.50 -30.04
C ILE A 4 25.63 -3.98 -30.09
N SER A 5 24.91 -4.47 -29.07
CA SER A 5 24.40 -5.84 -29.06
C SER A 5 23.23 -6.03 -30.03
N ASP A 6 22.88 -7.28 -30.33
CA ASP A 6 21.72 -7.60 -31.17
C ASP A 6 20.39 -7.09 -30.59
N MET A 7 20.34 -6.84 -29.27
CA MET A 7 19.20 -6.22 -28.58
C MET A 7 19.23 -4.68 -28.62
N GLY A 8 20.20 -4.06 -29.31
CA GLY A 8 20.33 -2.61 -29.43
C GLY A 8 20.95 -1.91 -28.22
N LEU A 9 21.59 -2.64 -27.30
CA LEU A 9 22.18 -2.08 -26.09
C LEU A 9 23.69 -1.84 -26.25
N ILE A 10 24.20 -0.73 -25.71
CA ILE A 10 25.64 -0.48 -25.57
C ILE A 10 26.03 -0.64 -24.11
N GLN A 11 26.92 -1.58 -23.84
CA GLN A 11 27.52 -1.72 -22.53
C GLN A 11 28.76 -0.82 -22.43
N MET A 12 28.91 -0.08 -21.33
CA MET A 12 30.07 0.76 -21.08
C MET A 12 30.56 0.56 -19.65
N THR A 13 31.87 0.47 -19.48
CA THR A 13 32.51 0.42 -18.16
C THR A 13 33.27 1.71 -17.95
N ARG A 14 32.98 2.40 -16.85
CA ARG A 14 33.70 3.61 -16.42
C ARG A 14 34.40 3.33 -15.09
N LYS A 15 35.70 3.59 -15.02
CA LYS A 15 36.45 3.49 -13.75
C LYS A 15 35.85 4.45 -12.72
N ARG A 16 35.44 3.93 -11.56
CA ARG A 16 34.97 4.73 -10.43
C ARG A 16 36.17 5.34 -9.71
N THR A 17 36.30 6.66 -9.75
CA THR A 17 37.42 7.40 -9.14
C THR A 17 37.03 8.09 -7.82
N ARG A 18 35.74 8.17 -7.52
CA ARG A 18 35.16 8.79 -6.33
C ARG A 18 33.80 8.19 -6.02
N GLU A 19 33.21 8.55 -4.90
CA GLU A 19 31.81 8.19 -4.62
C GLU A 19 30.84 8.89 -5.59
N PRO A 20 29.77 8.21 -6.03
CA PRO A 20 28.78 8.81 -6.92
C PRO A 20 28.03 9.91 -6.19
N LEU A 21 27.66 10.97 -6.92
CA LEU A 21 26.95 12.12 -6.37
C LEU A 21 25.66 11.72 -5.66
N THR A 22 24.94 10.71 -6.15
CA THR A 22 23.73 10.20 -5.52
C THR A 22 23.97 9.72 -4.09
N ARG A 23 25.14 9.15 -3.79
CA ARG A 23 25.48 8.71 -2.43
C ARG A 23 25.87 9.87 -1.51
N ILE A 24 26.39 10.95 -2.08
CA ILE A 24 26.86 12.12 -1.33
C ILE A 24 25.72 13.12 -1.08
N LEU A 25 24.81 13.25 -2.05
CA LEU A 25 23.82 14.33 -2.12
C LEU A 25 22.39 13.86 -1.94
N CYS A 26 22.11 12.56 -1.95
CA CYS A 26 20.76 12.03 -1.91
C CYS A 26 20.60 10.97 -0.81
N GLU A 27 19.39 10.89 -0.30
CA GLU A 27 18.88 9.80 0.52
C GLU A 27 17.83 9.01 -0.29
N PRO A 28 17.56 7.72 0.04
CA PRO A 28 16.49 6.99 -0.60
C PRO A 28 15.14 7.69 -0.36
N CYS A 29 14.22 7.55 -1.33
CA CYS A 29 12.88 8.10 -1.18
C CYS A 29 12.21 7.51 0.06
N TYR A 30 11.70 8.35 0.97
CA TYR A 30 11.03 7.88 2.19
C TYR A 30 9.74 7.08 1.91
N TYR A 31 9.20 7.20 0.69
CA TYR A 31 7.93 6.61 0.30
C TYR A 31 8.10 5.25 -0.38
N CYS A 32 9.05 5.12 -1.30
CA CYS A 32 9.26 3.89 -2.10
C CYS A 32 10.67 3.30 -1.97
N GLU A 33 11.51 3.84 -1.08
CA GLU A 33 12.89 3.41 -0.83
C GLU A 33 13.79 3.36 -2.09
N GLY A 34 13.40 4.05 -3.16
CA GLY A 34 14.14 4.09 -4.42
C GLY A 34 13.59 3.16 -5.51
N GLU A 35 12.51 2.42 -5.27
CA GLU A 35 11.84 1.58 -6.27
C GLU A 35 11.27 2.41 -7.44
N GLY A 36 10.80 3.63 -7.16
CA GLY A 36 10.25 4.54 -8.18
C GLY A 36 8.80 4.25 -8.60
N TYR A 37 8.15 3.27 -7.97
CA TYR A 37 6.73 2.97 -8.11
C TYR A 37 6.16 2.53 -6.75
N ILE A 38 4.83 2.61 -6.63
CA ILE A 38 4.06 2.24 -5.43
C ILE A 38 2.89 1.38 -5.88
N ILE A 39 2.33 0.58 -4.97
CA ILE A 39 1.15 -0.24 -5.26
C ILE A 39 -0.03 0.67 -5.61
N SER A 40 -0.81 0.28 -6.62
CA SER A 40 -1.97 1.07 -7.04
C SER A 40 -3.04 1.08 -5.95
N LYS A 41 -3.81 2.17 -5.88
CA LYS A 41 -4.87 2.32 -4.87
C LYS A 41 -5.87 1.15 -4.89
N GLN A 42 -6.24 0.67 -6.09
CA GLN A 42 -7.13 -0.49 -6.25
C GLN A 42 -6.49 -1.76 -5.70
N SER A 43 -5.21 -2.01 -5.99
CA SER A 43 -4.48 -3.15 -5.43
C SER A 43 -4.37 -3.07 -3.91
N THR A 44 -4.22 -1.88 -3.34
CA THR A 44 -4.31 -1.68 -1.89
C THR A 44 -5.70 -2.03 -1.36
N CYS A 45 -6.79 -1.58 -1.98
CA CYS A 45 -8.15 -1.94 -1.59
C CYS A 45 -8.36 -3.47 -1.56
N TYR A 46 -7.88 -4.19 -2.58
CA TYR A 46 -7.96 -5.65 -2.60
C TYR A 46 -7.08 -6.32 -1.53
N THR A 47 -5.97 -5.69 -1.15
CA THR A 47 -5.10 -6.18 -0.07
C THR A 47 -5.79 -6.02 1.27
N ILE A 48 -6.38 -4.85 1.54
CA ILE A 48 -7.23 -4.60 2.71
C ILE A 48 -8.36 -5.62 2.80
N PHE A 49 -9.06 -5.88 1.69
CA PHE A 49 -10.15 -6.86 1.65
C PHE A 49 -9.70 -8.25 2.10
N ARG A 50 -8.55 -8.73 1.59
CA ARG A 50 -8.02 -10.03 1.96
C ARG A 50 -7.57 -10.08 3.42
N GLU A 51 -6.96 -9.01 3.93
CA GLU A 51 -6.48 -8.97 5.31
C GLU A 51 -7.65 -8.93 6.30
N ILE A 52 -8.68 -8.13 6.03
CA ILE A 52 -9.90 -8.12 6.86
C ILE A 52 -10.55 -9.49 6.91
N LEU A 53 -10.69 -10.21 5.78
CA LEU A 53 -11.25 -11.57 5.77
C LEU A 53 -10.42 -12.58 6.56
N ARG A 54 -9.11 -12.36 6.64
CA ARG A 54 -8.19 -13.22 7.37
C ARG A 54 -8.33 -12.97 8.87
N GLU A 55 -8.24 -11.71 9.29
CA GLU A 55 -8.30 -11.31 10.70
C GLU A 55 -9.70 -11.45 11.29
N SER A 56 -10.76 -11.30 10.49
CA SER A 56 -12.15 -11.37 10.98
C SER A 56 -12.53 -12.70 11.62
N ARG A 57 -11.76 -13.78 11.35
CA ARG A 57 -11.99 -15.11 11.92
C ARG A 57 -11.68 -15.17 13.41
N ASP A 58 -10.72 -14.37 13.86
CA ASP A 58 -10.23 -14.36 15.24
C ASP A 58 -10.80 -13.19 16.06
N MET A 59 -11.48 -12.25 15.38
CA MET A 59 -12.08 -11.06 15.96
C MET A 59 -13.47 -11.36 16.56
N ASN A 60 -13.67 -11.06 17.84
CA ASN A 60 -14.94 -11.28 18.58
C ASN A 60 -15.68 -9.98 18.95
N GLY A 61 -15.09 -8.82 18.66
CA GLY A 61 -15.66 -7.50 18.87
C GLY A 61 -16.88 -7.23 17.98
N ILE A 62 -17.61 -6.17 18.32
CA ILE A 62 -18.92 -5.87 17.72
C ILE A 62 -18.77 -5.05 16.43
N ARG A 63 -17.71 -4.27 16.33
CA ARG A 63 -17.39 -3.43 15.17
C ARG A 63 -15.92 -3.54 14.82
N LEU A 64 -15.64 -3.48 13.53
CA LEU A 64 -14.29 -3.41 12.99
C LEU A 64 -14.02 -1.98 12.53
N THR A 65 -12.87 -1.44 12.89
CA THR A 65 -12.41 -0.12 12.43
C THR A 65 -11.23 -0.32 11.50
N LEU A 66 -11.31 0.30 10.32
CA LEU A 66 -10.26 0.33 9.32
C LEU A 66 -9.70 1.75 9.25
N ARG A 67 -8.44 1.94 9.65
CA ARG A 67 -7.72 3.21 9.45
C ARG A 67 -6.88 3.13 8.18
N VAL A 68 -7.03 4.12 7.30
CA VAL A 68 -6.39 4.13 5.98
C VAL A 68 -6.05 5.57 5.56
N ASN A 69 -5.18 5.72 4.57
CA ASN A 69 -4.99 7.00 3.89
C ASN A 69 -6.32 7.55 3.31
N PRO A 70 -6.57 8.89 3.30
CA PRO A 70 -7.82 9.47 2.81
C PRO A 70 -8.15 9.12 1.36
N GLN A 71 -7.15 8.96 0.49
CA GLN A 71 -7.39 8.58 -0.90
C GLN A 71 -7.92 7.14 -1.02
N ILE A 72 -7.51 6.25 -0.12
CA ILE A 72 -8.03 4.89 -0.04
C ILE A 72 -9.44 4.90 0.57
N ALA A 73 -9.66 5.71 1.61
CA ALA A 73 -10.99 5.88 2.19
C ALA A 73 -12.02 6.36 1.16
N GLU A 74 -11.65 7.33 0.33
CA GLU A 74 -12.51 7.84 -0.76
C GLU A 74 -12.86 6.73 -1.77
N LEU A 75 -11.88 5.93 -2.19
CA LEU A 75 -12.14 4.79 -3.08
C LEU A 75 -13.06 3.74 -2.44
N LEU A 76 -12.84 3.40 -1.17
CA LEU A 76 -13.67 2.43 -0.44
C LEU A 76 -15.10 2.96 -0.17
N HIS A 77 -15.31 4.27 -0.15
CA HIS A 77 -16.64 4.86 -0.08
C HIS A 77 -17.30 5.06 -1.45
N GLY A 78 -16.51 5.16 -2.52
CA GLY A 78 -16.96 5.37 -3.90
C GLY A 78 -16.90 4.10 -4.73
N GLU A 79 -15.94 4.05 -5.67
CA GLU A 79 -15.83 3.02 -6.70
C GLU A 79 -15.70 1.59 -6.14
N GLU A 80 -14.94 1.43 -5.06
CA GLU A 80 -14.64 0.14 -4.44
C GLU A 80 -15.58 -0.18 -3.26
N ASN A 81 -16.71 0.54 -3.12
CA ASN A 81 -17.66 0.33 -2.02
C ASN A 81 -18.23 -1.10 -1.96
N HIS A 82 -18.34 -1.75 -3.11
CA HIS A 82 -18.78 -3.13 -3.22
C HIS A 82 -17.90 -4.10 -2.39
N LEU A 83 -16.60 -3.81 -2.21
CA LEU A 83 -15.70 -4.61 -1.38
C LEU A 83 -16.10 -4.55 0.09
N ILE A 84 -16.39 -3.36 0.60
CA ILE A 84 -16.80 -3.15 2.00
C ILE A 84 -18.15 -3.80 2.24
N ALA A 85 -19.12 -3.59 1.35
CA ALA A 85 -20.43 -4.23 1.46
C ALA A 85 -20.33 -5.76 1.49
N ALA A 86 -19.48 -6.36 0.65
CA ALA A 86 -19.26 -7.81 0.65
C ALA A 86 -18.61 -8.30 1.95
N LEU A 87 -17.66 -7.54 2.52
CA LEU A 87 -17.05 -7.85 3.81
C LEU A 87 -18.07 -7.81 4.95
N GLU A 88 -18.87 -6.75 5.04
CA GLU A 88 -19.89 -6.61 6.08
C GLU A 88 -20.92 -7.75 6.03
N GLN A 89 -21.32 -8.18 4.82
CA GLN A 89 -22.22 -9.33 4.65
C GLN A 89 -21.57 -10.65 5.05
N THR A 90 -20.28 -10.85 4.73
CA THR A 90 -19.55 -12.08 5.01
C THR A 90 -19.24 -12.23 6.50
N ILE A 91 -18.86 -11.13 7.16
CA ILE A 91 -18.41 -11.10 8.55
C ILE A 91 -19.61 -10.88 9.50
N GLY A 92 -20.69 -10.26 9.02
CA GLY A 92 -21.85 -9.91 9.84
C GLY A 92 -21.58 -8.77 10.82
N LYS A 93 -20.53 -7.97 10.58
CA LYS A 93 -20.13 -6.83 11.43
C LYS A 93 -20.01 -5.57 10.59
N GLN A 94 -20.32 -4.44 11.22
CA GLN A 94 -20.14 -3.13 10.59
C GLN A 94 -18.65 -2.77 10.54
N ILE A 95 -18.22 -2.26 9.38
CA ILE A 95 -16.86 -1.77 9.14
C ILE A 95 -16.89 -0.25 9.11
N VAL A 96 -16.16 0.38 10.02
CA VAL A 96 -16.03 1.84 10.11
C VAL A 96 -14.69 2.25 9.52
N ILE A 97 -14.72 3.07 8.47
CA ILE A 97 -13.52 3.56 7.80
C ILE A 97 -13.14 4.92 8.39
N TYR A 98 -11.89 5.06 8.81
CA TYR A 98 -11.34 6.29 9.37
C TYR A 98 -10.14 6.78 8.56
N PRO A 99 -10.23 7.95 7.89
CA PRO A 99 -9.13 8.50 7.13
C PRO A 99 -8.04 9.07 8.04
N ASN A 100 -6.78 8.73 7.78
CA ASN A 100 -5.61 9.29 8.46
C ASN A 100 -4.61 9.86 7.43
N THR A 101 -4.41 11.18 7.45
CA THR A 101 -3.52 11.90 6.53
C THR A 101 -2.04 11.59 6.72
N THR A 102 -1.64 11.01 7.86
CA THR A 102 -0.24 10.64 8.10
C THR A 102 0.13 9.29 7.49
N TYR A 103 -0.86 8.50 7.04
CA TYR A 103 -0.61 7.15 6.53
C TYR A 103 -0.11 7.19 5.10
N HIS A 104 0.84 6.30 4.80
CA HIS A 104 1.18 5.96 3.43
C HIS A 104 -0.03 5.37 2.69
N LEU A 105 -0.06 5.44 1.35
CA LEU A 105 -1.18 4.87 0.56
C LEU A 105 -1.37 3.37 0.77
N GLU A 106 -0.31 2.67 1.12
CA GLU A 106 -0.28 1.22 1.32
C GLU A 106 -0.40 0.84 2.81
N GLU A 107 -0.39 1.83 3.71
CA GLU A 107 -0.48 1.62 5.14
C GLU A 107 -1.94 1.65 5.59
N PHE A 108 -2.30 0.67 6.41
CA PHE A 108 -3.62 0.55 7.00
C PHE A 108 -3.54 -0.24 8.30
N ASP A 109 -4.47 0.04 9.21
CA ASP A 109 -4.65 -0.71 10.45
C ASP A 109 -6.08 -1.20 10.59
N ILE A 110 -6.21 -2.41 11.12
CA ILE A 110 -7.49 -3.06 11.41
C ILE A 110 -7.53 -3.35 12.92
N PHE A 111 -8.60 -2.93 13.58
CA PHE A 111 -8.81 -3.26 14.99
C PHE A 111 -10.29 -3.33 15.33
N GLU A 112 -10.61 -4.10 16.36
CA GLU A 112 -11.98 -4.25 16.83
C GLU A 112 -12.29 -3.39 18.05
N ILE A 113 -13.55 -2.96 18.15
CA ILE A 113 -14.08 -2.27 19.32
C ILE A 113 -15.00 -3.24 20.05
N TYR A 114 -14.67 -3.52 21.32
CA TYR A 114 -15.53 -4.25 22.24
C TYR A 114 -16.57 -3.29 22.83
N LYS A 115 -17.83 -3.74 23.02
CA LYS A 115 -18.71 -3.02 23.95
C LYS A 115 -18.24 -3.35 25.36
N ASP A 116 -18.09 -2.32 26.19
CA ASP A 116 -18.19 -2.43 27.65
C ASP A 116 -19.56 -2.97 28.06
#